data_AF-A0A840IFT9-F1
#
_entry.id   AF-A0A840IFT9-F1
#
_cell.length_a   1.000
_cell.length_b   1.000
_cell.length_c   1.000
_cell.angle_alpha   90.00
_cell.angle_beta   90.00
_cell.angle_gamma   90.00
#
_symmetry.space_group_name_H-M   'P 1'
#
loop_
_entity.id
_entity.type
_entity.pdbx_description
1 polymer ?
#
loop_
_entity_poly.entity_id
_entity_poly.type
_entity_poly.pdbx_seq_one_letter_code
_entity_poly.pdbx_strand_id
1 'polypeptide(L)'
;MGATARRAKPERAVRATVRGQVQEVGFRDATVARARELGVLGWVRRPVAGDDDGATVLVHAEGPAEAVERLLGFLREGPPGARVDDVAADAVRAEGHEQFAIRGVVAGRFVVKEHQARSRHWDLRLEVDGVMRSWALPKGPSLDPAAKRMAIEVPDHPLDGDEAEGPLGDGHAIVWDRGGYEQGGRVPWPEALARGHAVFVLHGEKLRGGFALQRTRADRSGRQQWLLVKRRDGDARPGSDVVAERPESVLSGRTLDELAG
;
A
#
# COMPACT_ATOMS: atom_id res chain seq x y z
N MET A 1 5.31 -25.11 22.68
CA MET A 1 4.17 -25.40 21.79
C MET A 1 3.09 -24.37 22.05
N GLY A 2 3.05 -23.28 21.28
CA GLY A 2 2.00 -22.27 21.39
C GLY A 2 0.96 -22.51 20.30
N ALA A 3 -0.19 -23.06 20.66
CA ALA A 3 -1.33 -23.13 19.76
C ALA A 3 -1.73 -21.70 19.38
N THR A 4 -1.66 -21.36 18.10
CA THR A 4 -2.29 -20.15 17.58
C THR A 4 -3.78 -20.31 17.76
N ALA A 5 -4.34 -19.63 18.78
CA ALA A 5 -5.78 -19.61 19.00
C ALA A 5 -6.46 -19.17 17.71
N ARG A 6 -7.29 -20.05 17.15
CA ARG A 6 -8.09 -19.77 15.97
C ARG A 6 -8.99 -18.58 16.31
N ARG A 7 -8.71 -17.41 15.73
CA ARG A 7 -9.50 -16.19 15.98
C ARG A 7 -10.97 -16.49 15.69
N ALA A 8 -11.83 -16.14 16.64
CA ALA A 8 -13.26 -16.26 16.46
C ALA A 8 -13.69 -15.40 15.25
N LYS A 9 -14.64 -15.93 14.46
CA LYS A 9 -15.23 -15.19 13.36
C LYS A 9 -15.94 -13.95 13.93
N PRO A 10 -15.77 -12.75 13.35
CA PRO A 10 -16.44 -11.54 13.86
C PRO A 10 -17.96 -11.71 13.81
N GLU A 11 -18.62 -11.32 14.89
CA GLU A 11 -20.08 -11.39 15.05
C GLU A 11 -20.78 -10.31 14.21
N ARG A 12 -20.12 -9.17 14.04
CA ARG A 12 -20.64 -8.04 13.28
C ARG A 12 -19.54 -7.35 12.48
N ALA A 13 -19.92 -6.82 11.32
CA ALA A 13 -19.12 -5.89 10.55
C ALA A 13 -20.00 -4.76 9.99
N VAL A 14 -19.50 -3.54 10.01
CA VAL A 14 -20.19 -2.34 9.52
C VAL A 14 -19.25 -1.48 8.68
N ARG A 15 -19.81 -0.79 7.68
CA ARG A 15 -19.17 0.34 7.04
C ARG A 15 -19.87 1.61 7.51
N ALA A 16 -19.13 2.56 8.06
CA ALA A 16 -19.67 3.84 8.46
C ALA A 16 -19.06 4.98 7.62
N THR A 17 -19.91 5.96 7.30
CA THR A 17 -19.54 7.25 6.72
C THR A 17 -19.85 8.30 7.77
N VAL A 18 -18.82 8.98 8.23
CA VAL A 18 -18.88 10.05 9.23
C VAL A 18 -18.70 11.38 8.49
N ARG A 19 -19.62 12.32 8.68
CA ARG A 19 -19.55 13.66 8.09
C ARG A 19 -19.49 14.74 9.17
N GLY A 20 -18.71 15.79 8.93
CA GLY A 20 -18.67 17.01 9.74
C GLY A 20 -17.28 17.63 9.82
N GLN A 21 -17.01 18.40 10.88
CA GLN A 21 -15.68 18.92 11.18
C GLN A 21 -14.84 17.86 11.89
N VAL A 22 -14.31 16.94 11.08
CA VAL A 22 -13.53 15.77 11.55
C VAL A 22 -12.07 15.79 11.06
N GLN A 23 -11.64 16.88 10.41
CA GLN A 23 -10.26 17.09 9.99
C GLN A 23 -9.47 17.90 11.03
N GLU A 24 -8.15 17.69 11.06
CA GLU A 24 -7.19 18.42 11.93
C GLU A 24 -7.42 18.30 13.45
N VAL A 25 -8.44 17.55 13.87
CA VAL A 25 -8.81 17.27 15.27
C VAL A 25 -8.36 15.88 15.75
N GLY A 26 -7.51 15.21 14.98
CA GLY A 26 -7.03 13.86 15.32
C GLY A 26 -8.10 12.76 15.26
N PHE A 27 -9.20 12.97 14.52
CA PHE A 27 -10.35 12.04 14.46
C PHE A 27 -9.96 10.60 14.12
N ARG A 28 -9.13 10.41 13.09
CA ARG A 28 -8.70 9.09 12.63
C ARG A 28 -7.83 8.40 13.68
N ASP A 29 -6.89 9.12 14.29
CA ASP A 29 -6.02 8.59 15.35
C ASP A 29 -6.82 8.19 16.59
N ALA A 30 -7.76 9.05 17.03
CA ALA A 30 -8.64 8.76 18.15
C ALA A 30 -9.56 7.56 17.86
N THR A 31 -10.05 7.43 16.62
CA THR A 31 -10.82 6.26 16.19
C THR A 31 -9.98 4.98 16.27
N VAL A 32 -8.72 5.01 15.83
CA VAL A 32 -7.82 3.85 15.96
C VAL A 32 -7.56 3.52 17.43
N ALA A 33 -7.30 4.51 18.28
CA ALA A 33 -7.09 4.30 19.71
C ALA A 33 -8.33 3.64 20.34
N ARG A 34 -9.51 4.20 20.07
CA ARG A 34 -10.77 3.68 20.59
C ARG A 34 -11.08 2.27 20.09
N ALA A 35 -10.90 2.00 18.80
CA ALA A 35 -11.10 0.67 18.25
C ALA A 35 -10.18 -0.37 18.91
N ARG A 36 -8.91 -0.01 19.19
CA ARG A 36 -7.96 -0.88 19.89
C ARG A 36 -8.40 -1.19 21.32
N GLU A 37 -8.86 -0.20 22.08
CA GLU A 37 -9.42 -0.41 23.43
C GLU A 37 -10.61 -1.36 23.43
N LEU A 38 -11.45 -1.28 22.39
CA LEU A 38 -12.65 -2.08 22.24
C LEU A 38 -12.39 -3.47 21.65
N GLY A 39 -11.17 -3.75 21.16
CA GLY A 39 -10.85 -4.98 20.45
C GLY A 39 -11.50 -5.08 19.05
N VAL A 40 -11.91 -3.95 18.47
CA VAL A 40 -12.49 -3.86 17.12
C VAL A 40 -11.36 -3.87 16.08
N LEU A 41 -11.60 -4.54 14.94
CA LEU A 41 -10.68 -4.64 13.81
C LEU A 41 -11.28 -3.90 12.60
N GLY A 42 -10.44 -3.52 11.64
CA GLY A 42 -10.91 -2.80 10.45
C GLY A 42 -10.01 -1.62 10.07
N TRP A 43 -10.62 -0.52 9.68
CA TRP A 43 -9.88 0.64 9.25
C TRP A 43 -10.67 1.94 9.36
N VAL A 44 -9.93 3.05 9.35
CA VAL A 44 -10.46 4.39 9.14
C VAL A 44 -9.66 5.08 8.03
N ARG A 45 -10.32 5.76 7.09
CA ARG A 45 -9.67 6.48 5.99
C ARG A 45 -10.45 7.70 5.56
N ARG A 46 -9.83 8.54 4.75
CA ARG A 46 -10.57 9.53 3.94
C ARG A 46 -11.06 8.87 2.65
N PRO A 47 -12.14 9.38 2.03
CA PRO A 47 -12.44 9.09 0.64
C PRO A 47 -11.22 9.34 -0.25
N VAL A 48 -11.09 8.58 -1.34
CA VAL A 48 -10.05 8.81 -2.37
C VAL A 48 -10.67 9.72 -3.43
N ALA A 49 -9.88 10.66 -3.98
CA ALA A 49 -10.30 11.79 -4.83
C ALA A 49 -11.53 11.54 -5.74
N GLY A 50 -12.47 12.50 -5.72
CA GLY A 50 -13.67 12.53 -6.56
C GLY A 50 -14.92 13.03 -5.82
N ASP A 51 -15.02 12.71 -4.52
CA ASP A 51 -16.16 13.03 -3.64
C ASP A 51 -15.69 13.57 -2.26
N ASP A 52 -14.51 14.18 -2.20
CA ASP A 52 -13.96 14.72 -0.95
C ASP A 52 -14.43 16.18 -0.78
N ASP A 53 -15.51 16.35 -0.04
CA ASP A 53 -15.96 17.64 0.50
C ASP A 53 -15.07 18.14 1.65
N GLY A 54 -14.01 17.39 1.99
CA GLY A 54 -13.14 17.70 3.11
C GLY A 54 -13.80 17.47 4.48
N ALA A 55 -15.00 16.88 4.51
CA ALA A 55 -15.77 16.70 5.75
C ALA A 55 -16.03 15.22 6.08
N THR A 56 -15.55 14.30 5.24
CA THR A 56 -15.96 12.89 5.30
C THR A 56 -14.84 11.95 5.75
N VAL A 57 -15.16 11.04 6.68
CA VAL A 57 -14.32 9.93 7.12
C VAL A 57 -15.07 8.62 6.92
N LEU A 58 -14.40 7.64 6.33
CA LEU A 58 -14.93 6.30 6.13
C LEU A 58 -14.32 5.34 7.16
N VAL A 59 -15.14 4.46 7.72
CA VAL A 59 -14.74 3.45 8.69
C VAL A 59 -15.25 2.08 8.26
N HIS A 60 -14.40 1.07 8.36
CA HIS A 60 -14.82 -0.32 8.47
C HIS A 60 -14.54 -0.80 9.89
N ALA A 61 -15.52 -1.40 10.53
CA ALA A 61 -15.38 -1.94 11.88
C ALA A 61 -15.97 -3.34 11.93
N GLU A 62 -15.21 -4.30 12.41
CA GLU A 62 -15.64 -5.68 12.61
C GLU A 62 -15.12 -6.25 13.94
N GLY A 63 -15.94 -7.10 14.57
CA GLY A 63 -15.63 -7.66 15.88
C GLY A 63 -16.88 -8.11 16.64
N PRO A 64 -16.80 -8.22 17.98
CA PRO A 64 -17.96 -8.44 18.83
C PRO A 64 -19.04 -7.37 18.61
N ALA A 65 -20.32 -7.75 18.59
CA ALA A 65 -21.39 -6.83 18.22
C ALA A 65 -21.46 -5.59 19.14
N GLU A 66 -21.29 -5.78 20.45
CA GLU A 66 -21.27 -4.71 21.45
C GLU A 66 -20.08 -3.76 21.26
N ALA A 67 -18.89 -4.31 20.96
CA ALA A 67 -17.68 -3.51 20.73
C ALA A 67 -17.82 -2.62 19.48
N VAL A 68 -18.40 -3.16 18.40
CA VAL A 68 -18.68 -2.39 17.18
C VAL A 68 -19.69 -1.28 17.47
N GLU A 69 -20.75 -1.54 18.24
CA GLU A 69 -21.72 -0.49 18.62
C GLU A 69 -21.11 0.61 19.50
N ARG A 70 -20.25 0.23 20.44
CA ARG A 70 -19.51 1.21 21.26
C ARG A 70 -18.57 2.07 20.42
N LEU A 71 -17.98 1.52 19.36
CA LEU A 71 -17.19 2.31 18.41
C LEU A 71 -18.09 3.25 17.60
N LEU A 72 -19.25 2.79 17.11
CA LEU A 72 -20.21 3.65 16.41
C LEU A 72 -20.72 4.79 17.31
N GLY A 73 -20.92 4.54 18.60
CA GLY A 73 -21.22 5.57 19.60
C GLY A 73 -20.13 6.64 19.65
N PHE A 74 -18.87 6.21 19.79
CA PHE A 74 -17.72 7.13 19.73
C PHE A 74 -17.66 7.91 18.42
N LEU A 75 -17.95 7.29 17.27
CA LEU A 75 -17.93 8.00 15.97
C LEU A 75 -18.99 9.10 15.86
N ARG A 76 -20.11 9.00 16.60
CA ARG A 76 -21.15 10.04 16.65
C ARG A 76 -20.77 11.21 17.56
N GLU A 77 -19.99 10.95 18.60
CA GLU A 77 -19.50 11.97 19.53
C GLU A 77 -18.24 12.67 19.01
N GLY A 78 -17.31 11.88 18.46
CA GLY A 78 -15.99 12.34 18.05
C GLY A 78 -15.02 12.59 19.23
N PRO A 79 -13.71 12.75 18.96
CA PRO A 79 -12.77 13.24 19.96
C PRO A 79 -12.97 14.73 20.29
N PRO A 80 -12.31 15.26 21.34
CA PRO A 80 -12.34 16.69 21.65
C PRO A 80 -12.01 17.57 20.43
N GLY A 81 -12.85 18.57 20.17
CA GLY A 81 -12.70 19.49 19.04
C GLY A 81 -13.37 19.02 17.74
N ALA A 82 -13.76 17.75 17.64
CA ALA A 82 -14.53 17.28 16.50
C ALA A 82 -16.01 17.72 16.60
N ARG A 83 -16.61 18.00 15.45
CA ARG A 83 -18.06 18.14 15.31
C ARG A 83 -18.54 17.13 14.28
N VAL A 84 -19.38 16.19 14.71
CA VAL A 84 -19.97 15.18 13.83
C VAL A 84 -21.39 15.59 13.53
N ASP A 85 -21.70 15.79 12.25
CA ASP A 85 -23.02 16.18 11.78
C ASP A 85 -23.88 14.96 11.45
N ASP A 86 -23.28 13.90 10.90
CA ASP A 86 -23.96 12.68 10.50
C ASP A 86 -23.03 11.45 10.59
N VAL A 87 -23.61 10.30 10.94
CA VAL A 87 -22.95 8.99 10.85
C VAL A 87 -23.93 7.99 10.25
N ALA A 88 -23.77 7.71 8.96
CA ALA A 88 -24.48 6.63 8.27
C ALA A 88 -23.67 5.34 8.42
N ALA A 89 -24.30 4.24 8.87
CA ALA A 89 -23.63 2.97 9.04
C ALA A 89 -24.45 1.79 8.49
N ASP A 90 -23.86 1.04 7.57
CA ASP A 90 -24.46 -0.12 6.93
C ASP A 90 -23.80 -1.41 7.40
N ALA A 91 -24.59 -2.46 7.61
CA ALA A 91 -24.07 -3.79 7.88
C ALA A 91 -23.37 -4.35 6.62
N VAL A 92 -22.16 -4.86 6.79
CA VAL A 92 -21.38 -5.47 5.70
C VAL A 92 -20.89 -6.85 6.09
N ARG A 93 -20.36 -7.60 5.12
CA ARG A 93 -19.63 -8.82 5.42
C ARG A 93 -18.29 -8.46 6.06
N ALA A 94 -17.89 -9.25 7.04
CA ALA A 94 -16.55 -9.15 7.59
C ALA A 94 -15.49 -9.44 6.51
N GLU A 95 -14.45 -8.62 6.50
CA GLU A 95 -13.33 -8.67 5.57
C GLU A 95 -12.14 -9.44 6.16
N GLY A 96 -12.15 -9.76 7.45
CA GLY A 96 -11.12 -10.56 8.11
C GLY A 96 -9.88 -9.74 8.44
N HIS A 97 -10.05 -8.49 8.84
CA HIS A 97 -8.96 -7.61 9.23
C HIS A 97 -8.29 -8.13 10.50
N GLU A 98 -6.96 -8.16 10.52
CA GLU A 98 -6.20 -8.62 11.68
C GLU A 98 -5.91 -7.50 12.69
N GLN A 99 -6.25 -6.26 12.35
CA GLN A 99 -6.01 -5.05 13.13
C GLN A 99 -6.99 -3.93 12.74
N PHE A 100 -7.07 -2.88 13.56
CA PHE A 100 -7.64 -1.59 13.17
C PHE A 100 -6.52 -0.60 12.82
N ALA A 101 -6.59 0.04 11.65
CA ALA A 101 -5.55 0.96 11.19
C ALA A 101 -6.09 2.13 10.35
N ILE A 102 -5.33 3.23 10.30
CA ILE A 102 -5.58 4.27 9.31
C ILE A 102 -5.17 3.73 7.93
N ARG A 103 -6.05 3.84 6.94
CA ARG A 103 -5.81 3.54 5.52
C ARG A 103 -5.96 4.85 4.71
N GLY A 104 -5.57 4.87 3.43
CA GLY A 104 -5.70 6.11 2.65
C GLY A 104 -4.62 7.15 2.96
N VAL A 105 -3.55 6.78 3.69
CA VAL A 105 -2.46 7.71 3.99
C VAL A 105 -1.50 7.69 2.81
N VAL A 106 -1.67 8.65 1.91
CA VAL A 106 -0.74 8.88 0.80
C VAL A 106 0.68 8.99 1.36
N ALA A 107 1.56 8.12 0.89
CA ALA A 107 2.96 8.08 1.30
C ALA A 107 3.88 8.70 0.25
N GLY A 108 3.50 8.68 -1.02
CA GLY A 108 4.25 9.31 -2.11
C GLY A 108 3.88 8.76 -3.47
N ARG A 109 4.74 9.00 -4.47
CA ARG A 109 4.66 8.40 -5.81
C ARG A 109 5.51 7.15 -5.90
N PHE A 110 5.15 6.29 -6.85
CA PHE A 110 6.02 5.21 -7.28
C PHE A 110 6.14 5.16 -8.79
N VAL A 111 7.27 4.61 -9.23
CA VAL A 111 7.53 4.29 -10.63
C VAL A 111 8.15 2.90 -10.68
N VAL A 112 7.76 2.12 -11.68
CA VAL A 112 8.47 0.92 -12.07
C VAL A 112 9.03 1.16 -13.46
N LYS A 113 10.35 1.19 -13.59
CA LYS A 113 11.00 1.25 -14.89
C LYS A 113 11.45 -0.12 -15.33
N GLU A 114 11.33 -0.42 -16.60
CA GLU A 114 11.93 -1.63 -17.17
C GLU A 114 13.15 -1.23 -17.99
N HIS A 115 14.29 -1.84 -17.65
CA HIS A 115 15.60 -1.46 -18.16
C HIS A 115 16.28 -2.66 -18.83
N GLN A 116 16.79 -2.44 -20.03
CA GLN A 116 17.67 -3.39 -20.73
C GLN A 116 19.10 -2.85 -20.67
N ALA A 117 19.80 -3.15 -19.58
CA ALA A 117 21.26 -2.96 -19.49
C ALA A 117 21.97 -4.25 -19.93
N ARG A 118 23.02 -4.67 -19.21
CA ARG A 118 23.64 -6.01 -19.39
C ARG A 118 22.64 -7.17 -19.20
N SER A 119 21.62 -6.96 -18.38
CA SER A 119 20.49 -7.87 -18.20
C SER A 119 19.20 -7.07 -18.04
N ARG A 120 18.10 -7.62 -18.57
CA ARG A 120 16.75 -7.09 -18.36
C ARG A 120 16.38 -7.13 -16.88
N HIS A 121 15.88 -6.04 -16.35
CA HIS A 121 15.39 -5.94 -14.97
C HIS A 121 14.37 -4.81 -14.85
N TRP A 122 13.68 -4.77 -13.71
CA TRP A 122 12.73 -3.71 -13.39
C TRP A 122 13.19 -2.96 -12.15
N ASP A 123 13.31 -1.65 -12.22
CA ASP A 123 13.59 -0.81 -11.07
C ASP A 123 12.27 -0.35 -10.44
N LEU A 124 11.94 -0.87 -9.26
CA LEU A 124 10.88 -0.33 -8.42
C LEU A 124 11.44 0.85 -7.63
N ARG A 125 10.78 2.00 -7.74
CA ARG A 125 11.16 3.23 -7.05
C ARG A 125 9.98 3.76 -6.24
N LEU A 126 10.24 4.10 -4.98
CA LEU A 126 9.27 4.68 -4.05
C LEU A 126 9.80 6.03 -3.57
N GLU A 127 9.00 7.09 -3.72
CA GLU A 127 9.29 8.39 -3.14
C GLU A 127 9.22 8.29 -1.61
N VAL A 128 10.35 8.47 -0.94
CA VAL A 128 10.45 8.43 0.53
C VAL A 128 11.47 9.49 0.95
N ASP A 129 11.06 10.39 1.85
CA ASP A 129 11.94 11.41 2.44
C ASP A 129 12.67 12.27 1.37
N GLY A 130 11.94 12.66 0.32
CA GLY A 130 12.44 13.55 -0.73
C GLY A 130 13.33 12.90 -1.80
N VAL A 131 13.48 11.57 -1.78
CA VAL A 131 14.26 10.82 -2.79
C VAL A 131 13.50 9.58 -3.28
N MET A 132 13.90 9.04 -4.42
CA MET A 132 13.38 7.78 -4.95
C MET A 132 14.21 6.60 -4.42
N ARG A 133 13.76 6.01 -3.32
CA ARG A 133 14.33 4.76 -2.80
C ARG A 133 14.10 3.66 -3.83
N SER A 134 15.18 2.99 -4.23
CA SER A 134 15.20 2.21 -5.46
C SER A 134 15.64 0.77 -5.25
N TRP A 135 14.95 -0.16 -5.92
CA TRP A 135 15.29 -1.59 -5.93
C TRP A 135 15.23 -2.17 -7.33
N ALA A 136 16.30 -2.84 -7.74
CA ALA A 136 16.31 -3.65 -8.96
C ALA A 136 15.66 -5.02 -8.70
N LEU A 137 14.69 -5.38 -9.53
CA LEU A 137 13.93 -6.63 -9.55
C LEU A 137 14.34 -7.43 -10.80
N PRO A 138 15.27 -8.39 -10.71
CA PRO A 138 15.76 -9.11 -11.90
C PRO A 138 14.67 -9.89 -12.65
N LYS A 139 13.61 -10.30 -11.96
CA LYS A 139 12.46 -11.01 -12.53
C LYS A 139 11.18 -10.18 -12.50
N GLY A 140 11.29 -8.87 -12.26
CA GLY A 140 10.14 -7.98 -12.16
C GLY A 140 9.22 -8.22 -10.95
N PRO A 141 8.19 -7.39 -10.80
CA PRO A 141 7.15 -7.56 -9.78
C PRO A 141 6.23 -8.77 -10.10
N SER A 142 5.34 -9.10 -9.16
CA SER A 142 4.36 -10.18 -9.32
C SER A 142 3.06 -9.82 -8.63
N LEU A 143 1.94 -10.23 -9.23
CA LEU A 143 0.62 -10.17 -8.59
C LEU A 143 0.25 -11.49 -7.88
N ASP A 144 1.08 -12.53 -7.99
CA ASP A 144 0.93 -13.77 -7.22
C ASP A 144 1.52 -13.62 -5.80
N PRO A 145 0.71 -13.75 -4.72
CA PRO A 145 1.19 -13.71 -3.34
C PRO A 145 2.15 -14.84 -2.95
N ALA A 146 2.20 -15.94 -3.70
CA ALA A 146 3.15 -17.04 -3.49
C ALA A 146 4.54 -16.74 -4.06
N ALA A 147 4.64 -15.80 -5.01
CA ALA A 147 5.89 -15.46 -5.67
C ALA A 147 6.67 -14.40 -4.85
N LYS A 148 7.81 -14.82 -4.29
CA LYS A 148 8.75 -13.91 -3.61
C LYS A 148 9.76 -13.38 -4.64
N ARG A 149 9.68 -12.08 -4.97
CA ARG A 149 10.58 -11.46 -5.96
C ARG A 149 11.78 -10.86 -5.25
N MET A 150 12.98 -11.23 -5.67
CA MET A 150 14.22 -10.62 -5.18
C MET A 150 14.24 -9.14 -5.57
N ALA A 151 14.57 -8.29 -4.61
CA ALA A 151 14.68 -6.84 -4.74
C ALA A 151 16.05 -6.43 -4.21
N ILE A 152 16.93 -5.95 -5.08
CA ILE A 152 18.29 -5.55 -4.74
C ILE A 152 18.27 -4.03 -4.55
N GLU A 153 18.60 -3.57 -3.35
CA GLU A 153 18.67 -2.13 -3.08
C GLU A 153 19.80 -1.50 -3.89
N VAL A 154 19.48 -0.42 -4.61
CA VAL A 154 20.42 0.35 -5.43
C VAL A 154 20.46 1.81 -4.93
N PRO A 155 21.45 2.63 -5.33
CA PRO A 155 21.51 4.03 -4.92
C PRO A 155 20.20 4.78 -5.20
N ASP A 156 19.89 5.73 -4.32
CA ASP A 156 18.71 6.56 -4.43
C ASP A 156 18.77 7.41 -5.70
N HIS A 157 17.60 7.65 -6.30
CA HIS A 157 17.46 8.52 -7.46
C HIS A 157 16.84 9.86 -7.06
N PRO A 158 17.17 10.96 -7.75
CA PRO A 158 16.43 12.21 -7.61
C PRO A 158 14.96 12.01 -8.02
N LEU A 159 14.07 12.87 -7.54
CA LEU A 159 12.64 12.83 -7.91
C LEU A 159 12.42 13.16 -9.40
N ASP A 160 13.33 13.92 -9.99
CA ASP A 160 13.24 14.37 -11.38
C ASP A 160 13.75 13.31 -12.35
N GLY A 161 13.10 13.19 -13.52
CA GLY A 161 13.55 12.36 -14.64
C GLY A 161 13.05 10.91 -14.64
N ASP A 162 12.29 10.49 -13.64
CA ASP A 162 11.75 9.12 -13.57
C ASP A 162 10.73 8.81 -14.68
N GLU A 163 10.12 9.84 -15.27
CA GLU A 163 9.18 9.72 -16.39
C GLU A 163 9.85 9.65 -17.78
N ALA A 164 11.19 9.78 -17.85
CA ALA A 164 11.90 9.71 -19.13
C ALA A 164 12.00 8.28 -19.67
N GLU A 165 11.69 8.11 -20.96
CA GLU A 165 11.85 6.86 -21.71
C GLU A 165 12.89 7.03 -22.82
N GLY A 166 13.46 5.90 -23.28
CA GLY A 166 14.39 5.86 -24.40
C GLY A 166 15.79 5.36 -24.03
N PRO A 167 16.84 5.75 -24.78
CA PRO A 167 18.20 5.30 -24.54
C PRO A 167 18.71 5.70 -23.15
N LEU A 168 19.31 4.75 -22.44
CA LEU A 168 19.92 4.95 -21.13
C LEU A 168 21.24 4.18 -21.06
N GLY A 169 22.36 4.91 -21.17
CA GLY A 169 23.69 4.30 -21.26
C GLY A 169 23.85 3.48 -22.53
N ASP A 170 24.19 2.19 -22.39
CA ASP A 170 24.26 1.20 -23.48
C ASP A 170 22.92 0.49 -23.74
N GLY A 171 21.87 0.89 -23.02
CA GLY A 171 20.57 0.23 -22.99
C GLY A 171 19.40 1.12 -23.35
N HIS A 172 18.19 0.59 -23.13
CA HIS A 172 16.94 1.32 -23.24
C HIS A 172 16.14 1.18 -21.94
N ALA A 173 15.26 2.15 -21.68
CA ALA A 173 14.38 2.19 -20.53
C ALA A 173 12.97 2.62 -20.92
N ILE A 174 11.96 1.97 -20.33
CA ILE A 174 10.56 2.42 -20.36
C ILE A 174 10.03 2.62 -18.94
N VAL A 175 9.00 3.43 -18.80
CA VAL A 175 8.15 3.52 -17.62
C VAL A 175 7.09 2.43 -17.73
N TRP A 176 7.34 1.30 -17.08
CA TRP A 176 6.50 0.12 -17.14
C TRP A 176 5.24 0.25 -16.28
N ASP A 177 5.31 0.97 -15.15
CA ASP A 177 4.14 1.33 -14.33
C ASP A 177 4.43 2.60 -13.53
N ARG A 178 3.38 3.31 -13.11
CA ARG A 178 3.49 4.49 -12.25
C ARG A 178 2.19 4.71 -11.47
N GLY A 179 2.29 5.41 -10.35
CA GLY A 179 1.11 5.84 -9.61
C GLY A 179 1.43 6.44 -8.25
N GLY A 180 0.39 6.60 -7.44
CA GLY A 180 0.53 6.90 -6.02
C GLY A 180 0.67 5.63 -5.20
N TYR A 181 1.22 5.73 -3.99
CA TYR A 181 1.16 4.66 -3.03
C TYR A 181 0.81 5.16 -1.63
N GLU A 182 0.25 4.26 -0.83
CA GLU A 182 -0.16 4.53 0.55
C GLU A 182 0.66 3.72 1.55
N GLN A 183 0.75 4.22 2.77
CA GLN A 183 1.21 3.43 3.90
C GLN A 183 0.23 2.27 4.18
N GLY A 184 0.75 1.04 4.14
CA GLY A 184 -0.03 -0.18 4.39
C GLY A 184 0.24 -0.83 5.75
N GLY A 185 1.33 -0.46 6.42
CA GLY A 185 1.79 -1.02 7.70
C GLY A 185 1.63 -0.09 8.90
N ARG A 186 1.92 -0.61 10.10
CA ARG A 186 1.87 0.16 11.37
C ARG A 186 3.01 1.15 11.55
N VAL A 187 4.15 0.86 10.91
CA VAL A 187 5.36 1.67 11.00
C VAL A 187 5.33 2.66 9.85
N PRO A 188 5.44 3.98 10.12
CA PRO A 188 5.48 4.99 9.07
C PRO A 188 6.79 4.93 8.28
N TRP A 189 6.77 5.56 7.12
CA TRP A 189 7.98 5.85 6.37
C TRP A 189 8.72 7.04 7.02
N PRO A 190 10.07 7.11 6.97
CA PRO A 190 10.99 6.12 6.40
C PRO A 190 11.31 4.95 7.34
N GLU A 191 10.84 4.97 8.59
CA GLU A 191 11.22 4.00 9.64
C GLU A 191 10.93 2.54 9.25
N ALA A 192 9.87 2.29 8.47
CA ALA A 192 9.54 0.96 7.96
C ALA A 192 10.69 0.32 7.17
N LEU A 193 11.42 1.11 6.38
CA LEU A 193 12.63 0.65 5.68
C LEU A 193 13.78 0.40 6.66
N ALA A 194 14.00 1.30 7.61
CA ALA A 194 15.07 1.11 8.60
C ALA A 194 14.88 -0.22 9.36
N ARG A 195 13.64 -0.54 9.76
CA ARG A 195 13.27 -1.81 10.40
C ARG A 195 13.34 -3.03 9.49
N GLY A 196 13.44 -2.84 8.17
CA GLY A 196 13.56 -3.92 7.19
C GLY A 196 12.24 -4.58 6.85
N HIS A 197 11.12 -3.93 7.12
CA HIS A 197 9.81 -4.42 6.76
C HIS A 197 8.87 -3.24 6.50
N ALA A 198 8.61 -2.99 5.21
CA ALA A 198 7.65 -2.00 4.77
C ALA A 198 6.44 -2.68 4.11
N VAL A 199 5.24 -2.23 4.47
CA VAL A 199 3.98 -2.67 3.87
C VAL A 199 3.32 -1.43 3.30
N PHE A 200 2.90 -1.51 2.04
CA PHE A 200 2.33 -0.38 1.30
C PHE A 200 1.27 -0.86 0.32
N VAL A 201 0.45 0.06 -0.17
CA VAL A 201 -0.59 -0.19 -1.17
C VAL A 201 -0.25 0.61 -2.41
N LEU A 202 -0.11 -0.05 -3.56
CA LEU A 202 0.15 0.60 -4.84
C LEU A 202 -1.18 0.94 -5.53
N HIS A 203 -1.21 2.10 -6.17
CA HIS A 203 -2.33 2.57 -6.99
C HIS A 203 -1.80 2.95 -8.38
N GLY A 204 -1.23 1.98 -9.10
CA GLY A 204 -0.76 2.16 -10.48
C GLY A 204 -1.73 1.65 -11.53
N GLU A 205 -1.28 1.69 -12.78
CA GLU A 205 -2.00 1.15 -13.94
C GLU A 205 -1.99 -0.38 -13.90
N LYS A 206 -0.83 -0.97 -13.55
CA LYS A 206 -0.61 -2.43 -13.56
C LYS A 206 -0.51 -3.02 -12.16
N LEU A 207 0.21 -2.38 -11.25
CA LEU A 207 0.37 -2.82 -9.87
C LEU A 207 -0.65 -2.11 -8.97
N ARG A 208 -1.59 -2.90 -8.44
CA ARG A 208 -2.61 -2.44 -7.50
C ARG A 208 -2.62 -3.29 -6.24
N GLY A 209 -3.11 -2.72 -5.16
CA GLY A 209 -3.29 -3.41 -3.88
C GLY A 209 -2.01 -3.48 -3.04
N GLY A 210 -2.05 -4.31 -2.01
CA GLY A 210 -1.01 -4.39 -0.99
C GLY A 210 0.24 -5.13 -1.44
N PHE A 211 1.41 -4.62 -1.06
CA PHE A 211 2.73 -5.22 -1.21
C PHE A 211 3.52 -5.11 0.09
N ALA A 212 4.55 -5.94 0.23
CA ALA A 212 5.53 -5.84 1.30
C ALA A 212 6.97 -5.94 0.75
N LEU A 213 7.84 -5.07 1.24
CA LEU A 213 9.29 -5.18 1.12
C LEU A 213 9.85 -5.71 2.45
N GLN A 214 10.51 -6.87 2.41
CA GLN A 214 11.12 -7.50 3.58
C GLN A 214 12.61 -7.70 3.35
N ARG A 215 13.44 -7.08 4.19
CA ARG A 215 14.90 -7.22 4.14
C ARG A 215 15.31 -8.60 4.63
N THR A 216 16.17 -9.26 3.87
CA THR A 216 16.79 -10.53 4.22
C THR A 216 18.23 -10.29 4.69
N ARG A 217 18.95 -11.37 5.01
CA ARG A 217 20.39 -11.26 5.27
C ARG A 217 21.09 -10.71 4.02
N ALA A 218 22.10 -9.87 4.24
CA ALA A 218 22.96 -9.41 3.17
C ALA A 218 23.65 -10.60 2.49
N ASP A 219 23.96 -10.45 1.21
CA ASP A 219 24.71 -11.48 0.49
C ASP A 219 26.19 -11.51 0.84
N ARG A 220 26.91 -12.44 0.20
CA ARG A 220 28.37 -12.60 0.37
C ARG A 220 29.17 -11.34 -0.03
N SER A 221 28.58 -10.42 -0.80
CA SER A 221 29.19 -9.15 -1.17
C SER A 221 28.79 -7.99 -0.26
N GLY A 222 28.01 -8.25 0.80
CA GLY A 222 27.54 -7.24 1.75
C GLY A 222 26.35 -6.42 1.25
N ARG A 223 25.78 -6.74 0.07
CA ARG A 223 24.61 -6.01 -0.45
C ARG A 223 23.35 -6.41 0.30
N GLN A 224 22.59 -5.41 0.71
CA GLN A 224 21.27 -5.59 1.34
C GLN A 224 20.33 -6.21 0.31
N GLN A 225 19.78 -7.38 0.64
CA GLN A 225 18.78 -8.04 -0.19
C GLN A 225 17.40 -7.88 0.44
N TRP A 226 16.41 -7.68 -0.41
CA TRP A 226 15.01 -7.54 -0.04
C TRP A 226 14.17 -8.54 -0.84
N LEU A 227 13.00 -8.85 -0.31
CA LEU A 227 11.95 -9.56 -1.01
C LEU A 227 10.76 -8.63 -1.18
N LEU A 228 10.32 -8.44 -2.41
CA LEU A 228 9.02 -7.87 -2.74
C LEU A 228 7.99 -9.00 -2.81
N VAL A 229 6.89 -8.87 -2.05
CA VAL A 229 5.84 -9.87 -1.97
C VAL A 229 4.47 -9.20 -2.09
N LYS A 230 3.63 -9.69 -3.01
CA LYS A 230 2.23 -9.28 -3.11
C LYS A 230 1.45 -9.76 -1.90
N ARG A 231 0.63 -8.90 -1.30
CA ARG A 231 -0.29 -9.27 -0.23
C ARG A 231 -1.52 -9.97 -0.79
N ARG A 232 -2.10 -10.88 -0.01
CA ARG A 232 -3.40 -11.50 -0.30
C ARG A 232 -4.49 -10.46 -0.06
N ASP A 233 -5.06 -9.93 -1.13
CA ASP A 233 -6.16 -8.97 -1.16
C ASP A 233 -6.93 -9.13 -2.49
N GLY A 234 -7.87 -8.23 -2.78
CA GLY A 234 -8.71 -8.29 -3.98
C GLY A 234 -7.96 -8.11 -5.31
N ASP A 235 -6.75 -7.54 -5.29
CA ASP A 235 -5.91 -7.32 -6.47
C ASP A 235 -4.89 -8.45 -6.69
N ALA A 236 -4.84 -9.44 -5.80
CA ALA A 236 -3.95 -10.59 -5.95
C ALA A 236 -4.39 -11.50 -7.10
N ARG A 237 -3.45 -11.89 -7.96
CA ARG A 237 -3.67 -12.78 -9.11
C ARG A 237 -2.69 -13.97 -9.05
N PRO A 238 -3.05 -15.06 -8.32
CA PRO A 238 -2.23 -16.27 -8.27
C PRO A 238 -1.91 -16.83 -9.67
N GLY A 239 -0.66 -17.20 -9.92
CA GLY A 239 -0.18 -17.71 -11.21
C GLY A 239 0.01 -16.67 -12.31
N SER A 240 -0.30 -15.38 -12.08
CA SER A 240 -0.11 -14.32 -13.09
C SER A 240 1.37 -14.01 -13.32
N ASP A 241 1.73 -13.79 -14.58
CA ASP A 241 3.01 -13.23 -14.99
C ASP A 241 2.79 -11.83 -15.57
N VAL A 242 2.52 -10.87 -14.68
CA VAL A 242 2.12 -9.50 -15.07
C VAL A 242 3.10 -8.80 -16.00
N VAL A 243 4.40 -9.10 -15.89
CA VAL A 243 5.43 -8.49 -16.75
C VAL A 243 5.36 -9.00 -18.20
N ALA A 244 4.94 -10.25 -18.39
CA ALA A 244 4.69 -10.82 -19.72
C ALA A 244 3.30 -10.47 -20.26
N GLU A 245 2.30 -10.40 -19.39
CA GLU A 245 0.92 -10.06 -19.75
C GLU A 245 0.77 -8.59 -20.17
N ARG A 246 1.58 -7.69 -19.59
CA ARG A 246 1.50 -6.24 -19.78
C ARG A 246 2.91 -5.65 -19.98
N PRO A 247 3.61 -5.93 -21.09
CA PRO A 247 5.00 -5.53 -21.31
C PRO A 247 5.18 -4.06 -21.74
N GLU A 248 4.10 -3.37 -22.09
CA GLU A 248 4.12 -2.04 -22.70
C GLU A 248 4.40 -0.91 -21.72
N SER A 249 4.94 0.21 -22.18
CA SER A 249 5.00 1.45 -21.42
C SER A 249 3.60 1.97 -21.08
N VAL A 250 3.43 2.50 -19.86
CA VAL A 250 2.19 3.23 -19.49
C VAL A 250 2.16 4.66 -20.01
N LEU A 251 3.26 5.16 -20.58
CA LEU A 251 3.34 6.50 -21.18
C LEU A 251 3.20 6.46 -22.70
N SER A 252 3.99 5.62 -23.36
CA SER A 252 4.05 5.57 -24.82
C SER A 252 3.25 4.41 -25.43
N GLY A 253 2.85 3.42 -24.64
CA GLY A 253 2.21 2.19 -25.12
C GLY A 253 3.15 1.25 -25.88
N ARG A 254 4.45 1.57 -25.95
CA ARG A 254 5.48 0.75 -26.61
C ARG A 254 6.16 -0.19 -25.64
N THR A 255 6.51 -1.38 -26.09
CA THR A 255 7.38 -2.30 -25.37
C THR A 255 8.84 -1.82 -25.41
N LEU A 256 9.65 -2.34 -24.50
CA LEU A 256 11.08 -2.05 -24.47
C LEU A 256 11.80 -2.53 -25.74
N ASP A 257 11.41 -3.69 -26.25
CA ASP A 257 11.99 -4.28 -27.46
C ASP A 257 11.67 -3.42 -28.70
N GLU A 258 10.47 -2.84 -28.80
CA GLU A 258 10.10 -1.90 -29.87
C GLU A 258 10.87 -0.57 -29.82
N LEU A 259 11.32 -0.13 -28.62
CA LEU A 259 12.19 1.04 -28.50
C LEU A 259 13.66 0.74 -28.79
N ALA A 260 14.09 -0.50 -28.54
CA ALA A 260 15.47 -0.92 -28.78
C ALA A 260 15.79 -1.15 -30.27
N GLY A 261 14.77 -1.39 -31.10
CA GLY A 261 14.88 -1.57 -32.55
C GLY A 261 14.82 -3.02 -33.00
#